data_AF-A0A957UKR5-F1
#
_entry.id   AF-A0A957UKR5-F1
#
_cell.length_a   1.000
_cell.length_b   1.000
_cell.length_c   1.000
_cell.angle_alpha   90.00
_cell.angle_beta   90.00
_cell.angle_gamma   90.00
#
_symmetry.space_group_name_H-M   'P 1'
#
loop_
_entity.id
_entity.type
_entity.pdbx_description
1 polymer ?
#
loop_
_entity_poly.entity_id
_entity_poly.type
_entity_poly.pdbx_seq_one_letter_code
_entity_poly.pdbx_strand_id
1 'polypeptide(L)'
;THGNGTGIGFADVTTKRVANAIDWEVTYMNGITSGSFGMRRNHLPITMNNDFQTLSVALRGCGQPQETAKFVFIQDTLTLNRLWISPSLYSVADVHPRLTVVDEIPLAFDECGTMTSPWALK
;
A
#
# COMPACT_ATOMS: atom_id res chain seq x y z
N THR A 1 8.08 5.72 12.42
CA THR A 1 7.47 5.29 13.70
C THR A 1 8.41 4.28 14.32
N HIS A 2 8.63 4.28 15.63
CA HIS A 2 9.55 3.34 16.32
C HIS A 2 9.01 1.89 16.29
N GLY A 3 8.85 1.29 15.10
CA GLY A 3 8.28 -0.05 14.91
C GLY A 3 6.76 -0.17 15.09
N ASN A 4 6.05 0.89 15.49
CA ASN A 4 4.59 0.84 15.66
C ASN A 4 3.87 0.61 14.32
N GLY A 5 3.17 -0.51 14.21
CA GLY A 5 2.35 -0.94 13.06
C GLY A 5 0.84 -0.86 13.29
N THR A 6 0.35 -0.13 14.30
CA THR A 6 -1.10 0.02 14.54
C THR A 6 -1.81 0.51 13.29
N GLY A 7 -2.89 -0.18 12.90
CA GLY A 7 -3.66 0.11 11.69
C GLY A 7 -3.38 -0.85 10.53
N ILE A 8 -2.28 -1.63 10.59
CA ILE A 8 -1.99 -2.63 9.56
C ILE A 8 -3.10 -3.67 9.40
N GLY A 9 -3.88 -3.94 10.46
CA GLY A 9 -5.00 -4.88 10.43
C GLY A 9 -6.16 -4.46 9.53
N PHE A 10 -6.16 -3.25 8.96
CA PHE A 10 -7.12 -2.83 7.94
C PHE A 10 -6.71 -3.19 6.51
N ALA A 11 -5.46 -3.62 6.30
CA ALA A 11 -5.03 -4.08 4.99
C ALA A 11 -5.44 -5.54 4.78
N ASP A 12 -5.75 -5.90 3.53
CA ASP A 12 -6.04 -7.29 3.15
C ASP A 12 -4.75 -8.12 3.02
N VAL A 13 -3.69 -7.49 2.50
CA VAL A 13 -2.40 -8.13 2.20
C VAL A 13 -1.23 -7.21 2.57
N THR A 14 -0.11 -7.80 3.00
CA THR A 14 1.13 -7.10 3.32
C THR A 14 2.36 -7.87 2.83
N THR A 15 3.55 -7.31 3.03
CA THR A 15 4.83 -7.97 2.74
C THR A 15 5.48 -8.51 4.01
N LYS A 16 6.30 -9.56 3.86
CA LYS A 16 7.14 -10.11 4.94
C LYS A 16 8.09 -9.06 5.52
N ARG A 17 8.59 -8.16 4.65
CA ARG A 17 9.42 -7.01 5.07
C ARG A 17 8.70 -6.12 6.08
N VAL A 18 7.44 -5.77 5.82
CA VAL A 18 6.63 -4.97 6.76
C VAL A 18 6.33 -5.78 8.01
N ALA A 19 5.89 -7.03 7.90
CA ALA A 19 5.57 -7.88 9.04
C ALA A 19 6.74 -8.04 10.02
N ASN A 20 7.97 -8.18 9.50
CA ASN A 20 9.20 -8.31 10.29
C ASN A 20 9.67 -6.98 10.90
N ALA A 21 9.29 -5.84 10.32
CA ALA A 21 9.69 -4.53 10.81
C ALA A 21 8.79 -4.01 11.95
N ILE A 22 7.67 -4.69 12.22
CA ILE A 22 6.73 -4.32 13.28
C ILE A 22 7.29 -4.71 14.64
N ASP A 23 7.35 -3.73 15.54
CA ASP A 23 7.46 -3.97 16.98
C ASP A 23 6.07 -4.31 17.50
N TRP A 24 5.83 -5.59 17.75
CA TRP A 24 4.53 -6.09 18.21
C TRP A 24 4.23 -5.69 19.64
N GLU A 25 5.24 -5.51 20.49
CA GLU A 25 5.02 -5.05 21.87
C GLU A 25 4.46 -3.63 21.86
N VAL A 26 5.13 -2.71 21.15
CA VAL A 26 4.67 -1.34 20.97
C VAL A 26 3.30 -1.30 20.26
N THR A 27 3.14 -2.08 19.21
CA THR A 27 1.89 -2.12 18.43
C THR A 27 0.71 -2.61 19.27
N TYR A 28 0.88 -3.67 20.05
CA TYR A 28 -0.17 -4.20 20.91
C TYR A 28 -0.45 -3.30 22.11
N MET A 29 0.58 -2.71 22.73
CA MET A 29 0.38 -1.75 23.82
C MET A 29 -0.43 -0.54 23.36
N ASN A 30 -0.12 0.01 22.19
CA ASN A 30 -0.92 1.09 21.59
C ASN A 30 -2.33 0.61 21.25
N GLY A 31 -2.47 -0.61 20.73
CA GLY A 31 -3.75 -1.24 20.46
C GLY A 31 -4.65 -1.39 21.68
N ILE A 32 -4.10 -1.86 22.81
CA ILE A 32 -4.82 -2.08 24.06
C ILE A 32 -5.29 -0.77 24.68
N THR A 33 -4.45 0.27 24.60
CA THR A 33 -4.74 1.59 25.20
C THR A 33 -5.62 2.48 24.33
N SER A 34 -5.80 2.17 23.03
CA SER A 34 -6.57 2.97 22.06
C SER A 34 -8.11 2.77 22.10
N GLY A 35 -8.66 2.21 23.18
CA GLY A 35 -10.09 2.00 23.38
C GLY A 35 -10.68 0.81 22.60
N SER A 36 -12.01 0.69 22.58
CA SER A 36 -12.75 -0.53 22.18
C SER A 36 -12.45 -1.07 20.77
N PHE A 37 -11.97 -0.23 19.86
CA PHE A 37 -11.61 -0.63 18.49
C PHE A 37 -10.11 -0.84 18.30
N GLY A 38 -9.27 -0.51 19.29
CA GLY A 38 -7.82 -0.54 19.16
C GLY A 38 -7.28 -1.94 18.88
N MET A 39 -7.87 -2.98 19.50
CA MET A 39 -7.47 -4.37 19.29
C MET A 39 -7.70 -4.86 17.85
N ARG A 40 -8.78 -4.42 17.19
CA ARG A 40 -9.11 -4.81 15.79
C ARG A 40 -8.11 -4.28 14.77
N ARG A 41 -7.26 -3.31 15.14
CA ARG A 41 -6.33 -2.63 14.21
C ARG A 41 -4.96 -3.32 14.13
N ASN A 42 -4.72 -4.36 14.93
CA ASN A 42 -3.40 -4.98 15.09
C ASN A 42 -3.33 -6.43 14.61
N HIS A 43 -4.25 -6.84 13.72
CA HIS A 43 -4.15 -8.15 13.07
C HIS A 43 -3.09 -8.11 11.97
N LEU A 44 -2.37 -9.22 11.77
CA LEU A 44 -1.43 -9.37 10.67
C LEU A 44 -2.21 -9.80 9.40
N PRO A 45 -2.18 -9.02 8.31
CA PRO A 45 -2.81 -9.39 7.05
C PRO A 45 -2.15 -10.62 6.39
N ILE A 46 -2.76 -11.09 5.29
CA ILE A 46 -2.11 -12.09 4.43
C ILE A 46 -0.72 -11.59 4.04
N THR A 47 0.32 -12.33 4.39
CA THR A 47 1.71 -11.86 4.27
C THR A 47 2.41 -12.57 3.12
N MET A 48 2.81 -11.81 2.10
CA MET A 48 3.54 -12.32 0.93
C MET A 48 5.04 -12.07 1.05
N ASN A 49 5.86 -12.80 0.29
CA ASN A 49 7.32 -12.71 0.44
C ASN A 49 7.90 -11.38 -0.08
N ASN A 50 7.33 -10.80 -1.14
CA ASN A 50 7.83 -9.58 -1.79
C ASN A 50 6.69 -8.73 -2.36
N ASP A 51 7.03 -7.53 -2.83
CA ASP A 51 6.07 -6.54 -3.31
C ASP A 51 5.33 -7.03 -4.58
N PHE A 52 6.00 -7.76 -5.47
CA PHE A 52 5.37 -8.35 -6.66
C PHE A 52 4.24 -9.32 -6.27
N GLN A 53 4.49 -10.23 -5.33
CA GLN A 53 3.48 -11.18 -4.86
C GLN A 53 2.35 -10.46 -4.11
N THR A 54 2.68 -9.47 -3.27
CA THR A 54 1.68 -8.64 -2.57
C THR A 54 0.75 -7.95 -3.57
N LEU A 55 1.29 -7.29 -4.60
CA LEU A 55 0.49 -6.63 -5.63
C LEU A 55 -0.34 -7.64 -6.43
N SER A 56 0.24 -8.79 -6.79
CA SER A 56 -0.47 -9.85 -7.52
C SER A 56 -1.70 -10.35 -6.75
N VAL A 57 -1.57 -10.56 -5.44
CA VAL A 57 -2.68 -10.96 -4.58
C VAL A 57 -3.72 -9.84 -4.42
N ALA A 58 -3.28 -8.59 -4.25
CA ALA A 58 -4.19 -7.44 -4.18
C ALA A 58 -5.02 -7.29 -5.48
N LEU A 59 -4.38 -7.39 -6.64
CA LEU A 59 -5.06 -7.33 -7.95
C LEU A 59 -6.03 -8.51 -8.13
N ARG A 60 -5.67 -9.71 -7.67
CA ARG A 60 -6.60 -10.84 -7.67
C ARG A 60 -7.83 -10.57 -6.80
N GLY A 61 -7.65 -9.94 -5.63
CA GLY A 61 -8.73 -9.55 -4.73
C GLY A 61 -9.65 -8.45 -5.30
N CYS A 62 -9.12 -7.58 -6.16
CA CYS A 62 -9.90 -6.52 -6.84
C CYS A 62 -11.01 -7.08 -7.75
N GLY A 63 -10.86 -8.32 -8.26
CA GLY A 63 -11.88 -8.96 -9.09
C GLY A 63 -12.04 -8.32 -10.48
N GLN A 64 -11.02 -7.62 -10.97
CA GLN A 64 -10.96 -7.03 -12.30
C GLN A 64 -9.81 -7.64 -13.10
N PRO A 65 -9.92 -7.73 -14.44
CA PRO A 65 -8.77 -8.02 -15.31
C PRO A 65 -7.62 -7.04 -15.06
N GLN A 66 -6.38 -7.50 -15.22
CA GLN A 66 -5.19 -6.70 -14.94
C GLN A 66 -5.15 -5.42 -15.79
N GLU A 67 -5.60 -5.49 -17.04
CA GLU A 67 -5.59 -4.42 -18.02
C GLU A 67 -6.57 -3.29 -17.67
N THR A 68 -7.61 -3.61 -16.89
CA THR A 68 -8.66 -2.67 -16.48
C THR A 68 -8.64 -2.35 -14.99
N ALA A 69 -7.70 -2.95 -14.24
CA ALA A 69 -7.60 -2.77 -12.81
C ALA A 69 -7.28 -1.31 -12.48
N LYS A 70 -8.07 -0.74 -11.57
CA LYS A 70 -7.92 0.64 -11.10
C LYS A 70 -7.29 0.60 -9.72
N PHE A 71 -6.08 1.13 -9.61
CA PHE A 71 -5.38 1.20 -8.34
C PHE A 71 -4.54 2.48 -8.26
N VAL A 72 -4.21 2.85 -7.03
CA VAL A 72 -3.34 3.98 -6.72
C VAL A 72 -2.22 3.54 -5.81
N PHE A 73 -1.03 4.09 -6.01
CA PHE A 73 0.06 3.98 -5.05
C PHE A 73 0.21 5.31 -4.32
N ILE A 74 0.11 5.25 -3.00
CA ILE A 74 0.40 6.37 -2.10
C ILE A 74 1.59 5.99 -1.23
N GLN A 75 2.44 6.96 -0.90
CA GLN A 75 3.59 6.72 -0.04
C GLN A 75 3.17 6.54 1.42
N ASP A 76 2.28 7.40 1.90
CA ASP A 76 1.68 7.33 3.22
C ASP A 76 0.33 8.06 3.22
N THR A 77 -0.48 7.80 4.25
CA THR A 77 -1.82 8.38 4.39
C THR A 77 -1.83 9.81 4.93
N LEU A 78 -0.67 10.33 5.37
CA LEU A 78 -0.54 11.69 5.88
C LEU A 78 -0.27 12.68 4.73
N THR A 79 0.43 12.25 3.69
CA THR A 79 0.90 13.06 2.57
C THR A 79 0.27 12.59 1.27
N LEU A 80 -0.93 13.11 0.97
CA LEU A 80 -1.72 12.74 -0.23
C LEU A 80 -1.65 13.77 -1.36
N ASN A 81 -0.61 14.62 -1.38
CA ASN A 81 -0.42 15.61 -2.44
C ASN A 81 0.14 15.01 -3.73
N ARG A 82 0.79 13.84 -3.65
CA ARG A 82 1.32 13.08 -4.78
C ARG A 82 0.92 11.62 -4.62
N LEU A 83 0.50 11.02 -5.73
CA LEU A 83 0.14 9.61 -5.82
C LEU A 83 0.39 9.15 -7.25
N TRP A 84 0.59 7.85 -7.42
CA TRP A 84 0.60 7.23 -8.74
C TRP A 84 -0.73 6.55 -8.99
N ILE A 85 -1.15 6.54 -10.25
CA ILE A 85 -2.39 5.89 -10.67
C ILE A 85 -2.08 4.81 -11.71
N SER A 86 -2.88 3.75 -11.71
CA SER A 86 -2.93 2.80 -12.81
C SER A 86 -3.31 3.50 -14.11
N PRO A 87 -2.84 3.02 -15.29
CA PRO A 87 -3.23 3.59 -16.59
C PRO A 87 -4.75 3.70 -16.80
N SER A 88 -5.52 2.75 -16.25
CA SER A 88 -6.99 2.74 -16.33
C SER A 88 -7.70 3.90 -15.61
N LEU A 89 -6.95 4.72 -14.85
CA LEU A 89 -7.43 5.93 -14.18
C LEU A 89 -6.97 7.22 -14.86
N TYR A 90 -6.12 7.14 -15.91
CA TYR A 90 -5.56 8.32 -16.57
C TYR A 90 -6.63 9.29 -17.07
N SER A 91 -7.63 8.79 -17.80
CA SER A 91 -8.71 9.63 -18.35
C SER A 91 -9.53 10.34 -17.28
N VAL A 92 -9.65 9.74 -16.09
CA VAL A 92 -10.33 10.36 -14.93
C VAL A 92 -9.46 11.47 -14.34
N ALA A 93 -8.15 11.25 -14.23
CA ALA A 93 -7.23 12.22 -13.67
C ALA A 93 -7.01 13.43 -14.58
N ASP A 94 -6.92 13.20 -15.89
CA ASP A 94 -6.63 14.22 -16.92
C ASP A 94 -7.70 15.33 -16.98
N VAL A 95 -8.97 14.96 -16.78
CA VAL A 95 -10.10 15.91 -16.83
C VAL A 95 -10.48 16.48 -15.46
N HIS A 96 -9.86 16.01 -14.37
CA HIS A 96 -10.29 16.37 -13.03
C HIS A 96 -9.65 17.68 -12.56
N PRO A 97 -10.44 18.69 -12.14
CA PRO A 97 -9.95 20.05 -11.91
C PRO A 97 -8.98 20.21 -10.73
N ARG A 98 -8.87 19.19 -9.86
CA ARG A 98 -7.94 19.18 -8.71
C ARG A 98 -6.75 18.23 -8.88
N LEU A 99 -6.62 17.60 -10.05
CA LEU A 99 -5.51 16.69 -10.35
C LEU A 99 -4.69 17.28 -11.49
N THR A 100 -3.40 16.95 -11.48
CA THR A 100 -2.48 17.33 -12.56
C THR A 100 -1.53 16.17 -12.74
N VAL A 101 -1.52 15.59 -13.94
CA VAL A 101 -0.56 14.55 -14.30
C VAL A 101 0.77 15.22 -14.60
N VAL A 102 1.80 14.86 -13.84
CA VAL A 102 3.12 15.50 -13.92
C VAL A 102 4.22 14.58 -14.41
N ASP A 103 4.00 13.26 -14.37
CA ASP A 103 5.00 12.26 -14.73
C ASP A 103 4.35 10.91 -15.07
N GLU A 104 5.08 10.07 -15.79
CA GLU A 104 4.71 8.68 -16.12
C GLU A 104 5.95 7.79 -16.02
N ILE A 105 5.85 6.72 -15.22
CA ILE A 105 6.93 5.77 -15.02
C ILE A 105 6.41 4.32 -15.14
N PRO A 106 7.11 3.43 -15.85
CA PRO A 106 6.74 2.03 -15.86
C PRO A 106 6.91 1.43 -14.47
N LEU A 107 5.96 0.57 -14.07
CA LEU A 107 6.07 -0.25 -12.87
C LEU A 107 7.19 -1.29 -13.06
N ALA A 108 8.12 -1.33 -12.12
CA ALA A 108 9.29 -2.20 -12.20
C ALA A 108 9.59 -2.87 -10.85
N PHE A 109 10.18 -4.05 -10.95
CA PHE A 109 10.61 -4.88 -9.84
C PHE A 109 12.04 -5.34 -10.09
N ASP A 110 12.81 -5.57 -9.02
CA ASP A 110 14.10 -6.23 -9.10
C ASP A 110 13.96 -7.77 -9.20
N GLU A 111 15.09 -8.47 -9.31
CA GLU A 111 15.15 -9.93 -9.40
C GLU A 111 14.56 -10.65 -8.17
N CYS A 112 14.50 -9.97 -7.02
CA CYS A 112 13.89 -10.49 -5.80
C CYS A 112 12.39 -10.19 -5.70
N GLY A 113 11.82 -9.49 -6.69
CA GLY A 113 10.42 -9.06 -6.72
C GLY A 113 10.13 -7.88 -5.80
N THR A 114 11.16 -7.13 -5.40
CA THR A 114 10.99 -5.87 -4.67
C THR A 114 10.69 -4.74 -5.66
N MET A 115 9.71 -3.92 -5.32
CA MET A 115 9.22 -2.85 -6.20
C MET A 115 10.22 -1.68 -6.20
N THR A 116 10.80 -1.38 -7.37
CA THR A 116 11.83 -0.33 -7.54
C THR A 116 11.27 0.98 -8.07
N SER A 117 10.17 0.93 -8.82
CA SER A 117 9.33 2.06 -9.19
C SER A 117 7.89 1.74 -8.77
N PRO A 118 7.05 2.72 -8.37
CA PRO A 118 7.19 4.13 -8.69
C PRO A 118 7.69 5.00 -7.51
N TRP A 119 8.33 4.40 -6.50
CA TRP A 119 8.72 5.07 -5.25
C TRP A 119 9.88 6.09 -5.38
N ALA A 120 10.34 6.36 -6.60
CA ALA A 120 11.33 7.38 -6.92
C ALA A 120 10.72 8.78 -7.13
N LEU A 121 9.60 9.11 -6.45
CA LEU A 121 9.10 10.48 -6.43
C LEU A 121 10.07 11.34 -5.63
N LYS A 122 10.85 12.18 -6.32
CA LYS A 122 11.54 13.30 -5.70
C LYS A 122 10.58 14.43 -5.37
#